data_AF-A0A7C6SVK2-F1
#
_entry.id   AF-A0A7C6SVK2-F1
#
_cell.length_a   1.000
_cell.length_b   1.000
_cell.length_c   1.000
_cell.angle_alpha   90.00
_cell.angle_beta   90.00
_cell.angle_gamma   90.00
#
_symmetry.space_group_name_H-M   'P 1'
#
loop_
_entity.id
_entity.type
_entity.pdbx_description
1 polymer ?
#
loop_
_entity_poly.entity_id
_entity_poly.type
_entity_poly.pdbx_seq_one_letter_code
_entity_poly.pdbx_strand_id
1 'polypeptide(L)'
;VGKPRKDALRELSERVTVDDITSLVSAVIQADQLGVGISNILRIQAEQVRTKRRQQAEEAAMKAPIKMLFPLVFFIFPTLFVVLLGPAIIQIAETLLGF
;
A
#
# COMPACT_ATOMS: atom_id res chain seq x y z
N VAL A 1 -39.38 3.90 -35.74
CA VAL A 1 -38.20 4.78 -35.59
C VAL A 1 -37.19 4.04 -34.72
N GLY A 2 -35.93 3.93 -35.15
CA GLY A 2 -34.90 3.16 -34.43
C GLY A 2 -34.52 3.81 -33.09
N LYS A 3 -34.03 3.00 -32.15
CA LYS A 3 -33.61 3.46 -30.82
C LYS A 3 -32.10 3.79 -30.80
N PRO A 4 -31.65 4.82 -30.07
CA PRO A 4 -30.22 5.09 -29.91
C PRO A 4 -29.47 3.88 -29.32
N ARG A 5 -28.27 3.59 -29.83
CA ARG A 5 -27.49 2.39 -29.46
C ARG A 5 -27.23 2.30 -27.94
N LYS A 6 -26.94 3.43 -27.30
CA LYS A 6 -26.77 3.54 -25.85
C LYS A 6 -28.02 3.11 -25.07
N ASP A 7 -29.18 3.57 -25.52
CA ASP A 7 -30.45 3.29 -24.85
C ASP A 7 -30.86 1.83 -25.04
N ALA A 8 -30.61 1.27 -26.23
CA ALA A 8 -30.82 -0.16 -26.51
C ALA A 8 -29.93 -1.07 -25.65
N LEU A 9 -28.66 -0.69 -25.43
CA LEU A 9 -27.73 -1.44 -24.58
C LEU A 9 -28.08 -1.33 -23.09
N ARG A 10 -28.53 -0.15 -22.63
CA ARG A 10 -28.99 0.03 -21.25
C ARG A 10 -30.23 -0.82 -20.94
N GLU A 11 -31.20 -0.87 -21.85
CA GLU A 11 -32.36 -1.76 -21.70
C GLU A 11 -32.00 -3.24 -21.78
N LEU A 12 -30.97 -3.61 -22.54
CA LEU A 12 -30.45 -4.98 -22.53
C LEU A 12 -29.91 -5.36 -21.13
N SER A 13 -29.13 -4.49 -20.48
CA SER A 13 -28.63 -4.76 -19.12
C SER A 13 -29.76 -4.84 -18.08
N GLU A 14 -30.79 -3.99 -18.20
CA GLU A 14 -31.94 -4.00 -17.29
C GLU A 14 -32.76 -5.30 -17.40
N ARG A 15 -32.82 -5.93 -18.59
CA ARG A 15 -33.57 -7.17 -18.82
C ARG A 15 -32.83 -8.43 -18.38
N VAL A 16 -31.51 -8.45 -18.51
CA VAL A 16 -30.71 -9.65 -18.25
C VAL A 16 -30.40 -9.81 -16.76
N THR A 17 -30.39 -8.72 -15.97
CA THR A 17 -30.16 -8.74 -14.51
C THR A 17 -28.96 -9.59 -14.06
N VAL A 18 -27.93 -9.67 -14.91
CA VAL A 18 -26.63 -10.28 -14.61
C VAL A 18 -25.60 -9.17 -14.52
N ASP A 19 -24.89 -9.11 -13.40
CA ASP A 19 -23.93 -8.04 -13.11
C ASP A 19 -22.82 -7.92 -14.17
N ASP A 20 -22.36 -9.07 -14.71
CA ASP A 20 -21.34 -9.11 -15.76
C ASP A 20 -21.79 -8.41 -17.05
N ILE A 21 -23.06 -8.58 -17.43
CA ILE A 21 -23.65 -7.96 -18.62
C ILE A 21 -23.82 -6.45 -18.42
N THR A 22 -24.21 -6.03 -17.21
CA THR A 22 -24.33 -4.61 -16.84
C THR A 22 -22.99 -3.89 -16.87
N SER A 23 -21.93 -4.55 -16.38
CA SER A 23 -20.56 -4.04 -16.41
C SER A 23 -20.05 -3.90 -17.85
N LEU A 24 -20.29 -4.90 -18.69
CA LEU A 24 -19.95 -4.90 -20.10
C LEU A 24 -20.63 -3.76 -20.87
N VAL A 25 -21.94 -3.61 -20.71
CA VAL A 25 -22.74 -2.54 -21.34
C VAL A 25 -22.23 -1.17 -20.90
N SER A 26 -21.93 -0.99 -19.62
CA SER A 26 -21.41 0.27 -19.08
C SER A 26 -20.04 0.62 -19.64
N ALA A 27 -19.16 -0.36 -19.85
CA ALA A 27 -17.85 -0.15 -20.48
C ALA A 27 -17.97 0.23 -21.96
N VAL A 28 -18.87 -0.42 -22.70
CA VAL A 28 -19.13 -0.11 -24.13
C VAL A 28 -19.72 1.28 -24.29
N ILE A 29 -20.67 1.68 -23.44
CA ILE A 29 -21.25 3.03 -23.45
C ILE A 29 -20.19 4.10 -23.10
N GLN A 30 -19.33 3.83 -22.11
CA GLN A 30 -18.24 4.75 -21.74
C GLN A 30 -17.20 4.89 -22.85
N ALA A 31 -16.85 3.79 -23.53
CA ALA A 31 -15.93 3.83 -24.66
C ALA A 31 -16.47 4.65 -25.83
N ASP A 32 -17.78 4.56 -26.09
CA ASP A 32 -18.47 5.31 -27.14
C ASP A 32 -18.62 6.81 -26.80
N GLN A 33 -18.89 7.12 -25.52
CA GLN A 33 -19.10 8.51 -25.05
C GLN A 33 -17.82 9.32 -24.92
N LEU A 34 -16.72 8.67 -24.57
CA LEU A 34 -15.49 9.39 -24.26
C LEU A 34 -14.76 9.81 -25.53
N GLY A 35 -14.76 9.02 -26.61
CA GLY A 35 -13.97 9.32 -27.82
C GLY A 35 -12.45 9.52 -27.55
N VAL A 36 -12.00 9.32 -26.31
CA VAL A 36 -10.62 9.49 -25.88
C VAL A 36 -9.90 8.18 -26.19
N GLY A 37 -8.84 8.26 -26.99
CA GLY A 37 -8.12 7.09 -27.45
C GLY A 37 -7.77 6.15 -26.29
N ILE A 38 -8.22 4.90 -26.38
CA ILE A 38 -7.82 3.78 -25.51
C ILE A 38 -6.31 3.77 -25.26
N SER A 39 -5.52 4.23 -26.25
CA SER A 39 -4.08 4.45 -26.15
C SER A 39 -3.66 5.35 -24.98
N ASN A 40 -4.37 6.44 -24.68
CA ASN A 40 -4.04 7.35 -23.59
C ASN A 40 -4.35 6.71 -22.22
N ILE A 41 -5.48 6.01 -22.11
CA ILE A 41 -5.86 5.27 -20.90
C ILE A 41 -4.84 4.16 -20.63
N LEU A 42 -4.48 3.35 -21.63
CA LEU A 42 -3.46 2.31 -21.51
C LEU A 42 -2.07 2.88 -21.16
N ARG A 43 -1.71 4.06 -21.67
CA ARG A 43 -0.45 4.74 -21.34
C ARG A 43 -0.40 5.16 -19.88
N ILE A 44 -1.48 5.76 -19.37
CA ILE A 44 -1.60 6.14 -17.96
C ILE A 44 -1.58 4.89 -17.06
N GLN A 45 -2.31 3.84 -17.43
CA GLN A 45 -2.34 2.58 -16.69
C GLN A 45 -0.95 1.93 -16.62
N ALA A 46 -0.22 1.89 -17.75
CA ALA A 46 1.12 1.33 -17.80
C ALA A 46 2.11 2.08 -16.88
N GLU A 47 2.01 3.42 -16.83
CA GLU A 47 2.84 4.23 -15.95
C GLU A 47 2.49 4.00 -14.48
N GLN A 48 1.20 3.90 -14.15
CA GLN A 48 0.77 3.56 -12.79
C GLN A 48 1.28 2.18 -12.34
N VAL A 49 1.27 1.17 -13.22
CA VAL A 49 1.81 -0.17 -12.90
C VAL A 49 3.31 -0.11 -12.60
N ARG A 50 4.09 0.66 -13.39
CA ARG A 50 5.53 0.85 -13.14
C ARG A 50 5.78 1.53 -11.80
N THR A 51 5.04 2.59 -11.49
CA THR A 51 5.13 3.31 -10.22
C THR A 51 4.77 2.41 -9.04
N LYS A 52 3.67 1.65 -9.14
CA LYS A 52 3.25 0.72 -8.10
C LYS A 52 4.31 -0.35 -7.81
N ARG A 53 4.95 -0.89 -8.86
CA ARG A 53 6.03 -1.88 -8.69
C ARG A 53 7.25 -1.29 -7.98
N ARG A 54 7.60 -0.03 -8.26
CA ARG A 54 8.67 0.69 -7.54
C ARG A 54 8.30 0.93 -6.08
N GLN A 55 7.09 1.41 -5.81
CA GLN A 55 6.61 1.64 -4.45
C GLN A 55 6.61 0.37 -3.59
N GLN A 56 6.22 -0.79 -4.15
CA GLN A 56 6.29 -2.06 -3.42
C GLN A 56 7.73 -2.45 -3.04
N ALA A 57 8.69 -2.20 -3.93
CA ALA A 57 10.11 -2.43 -3.64
C ALA A 57 10.63 -1.44 -2.57
N GLU A 58 10.26 -0.16 -2.66
CA GLU A 58 10.60 0.86 -1.67
C GLU A 58 9.98 0.53 -0.31
N GLU A 59 8.72 0.11 -0.26
CA GLU A 59 8.05 -0.29 0.98
C GLU A 59 8.74 -1.50 1.63
N ALA A 60 9.16 -2.49 0.83
CA ALA A 60 9.93 -3.62 1.32
C ALA A 60 11.31 -3.18 1.87
N ALA A 61 11.96 -2.22 1.22
CA ALA A 61 13.22 -1.65 1.68
C ALA A 61 13.05 -0.86 2.98
N MET A 62 11.99 -0.05 3.12
CA MET A 62 11.69 0.74 4.32
C MET A 62 11.33 -0.13 5.53
N LYS A 63 10.90 -1.37 5.32
CA LYS A 63 10.69 -2.35 6.40
C LYS A 63 12.00 -2.95 6.92
N ALA A 64 13.11 -2.86 6.19
CA ALA A 64 14.39 -3.44 6.60
C ALA A 64 15.00 -2.77 7.86
N PRO A 65 15.05 -1.42 7.98
CA PRO A 65 15.56 -0.75 9.19
C PRO A 65 14.85 -1.16 10.48
N ILE A 66 13.52 -1.29 10.45
CA ILE A 66 12.73 -1.69 11.62
C ILE A 66 13.10 -3.12 12.06
N LYS A 67 13.31 -4.03 11.11
CA LYS A 67 13.77 -5.39 11.40
C LYS A 67 15.19 -5.42 11.97
N MET A 68 16.07 -4.51 11.54
CA MET A 68 17.43 -4.37 12.10
C MET A 68 17.45 -3.73 13.49
N LEU A 69 16.47 -2.86 13.80
CA LEU A 69 16.36 -2.20 15.10
C LEU A 69 16.07 -3.19 16.23
N PHE A 70 15.26 -4.23 15.99
CA PHE A 70 14.91 -5.20 17.01
C PHE A 70 16.13 -5.95 17.60
N PRO A 71 17.02 -6.59 16.80
CA PRO A 71 18.27 -7.14 17.30
C PRO A 71 19.17 -6.08 17.94
N LEU A 72 19.25 -4.88 17.36
CA LEU A 72 20.10 -3.83 17.86
C LEU A 72 19.72 -3.42 19.28
N VAL A 73 18.42 -3.20 19.53
CA VAL A 73 17.93 -2.90 20.88
C VAL A 73 18.14 -4.10 21.80
N PHE A 74 17.79 -5.32 21.38
CA PHE A 74 17.89 -6.49 22.26
C PHE A 74 19.33 -6.82 22.70
N PHE A 75 20.34 -6.53 21.86
CA PHE A 75 21.73 -6.82 22.18
C PHE A 75 22.51 -5.61 22.72
N ILE A 76 22.32 -4.41 22.14
CA ILE A 76 23.08 -3.20 22.54
C ILE A 76 22.46 -2.53 23.76
N PHE A 77 21.13 -2.50 23.89
CA PHE A 77 20.49 -1.79 25.01
C PHE A 77 20.83 -2.42 26.38
N PRO A 78 20.80 -3.76 26.56
CA PRO A 78 21.22 -4.36 27.84
C PRO A 78 22.69 -4.14 28.15
N THR A 79 23.57 -4.17 27.13
CA THR A 79 25.01 -3.90 27.34
C THR A 79 25.23 -2.46 27.78
N LEU A 80 24.58 -1.49 27.14
CA LEU A 80 24.63 -0.08 27.57
C LEU A 80 24.09 0.09 28.99
N PHE A 81 23.00 -0.58 29.33
CA PHE A 81 22.42 -0.53 30.68
C PHE A 81 23.41 -1.03 31.74
N VAL A 82 24.05 -2.18 31.50
CA VAL A 82 25.06 -2.74 32.41
C VAL A 82 26.28 -1.83 32.55
N VAL A 83 26.79 -1.29 31.44
CA VAL A 83 27.98 -0.42 31.46
C VAL A 83 27.70 0.92 32.14
N LEU A 84 26.53 1.50 31.90
CA LEU A 84 26.20 2.83 32.41
C LEU A 84 25.68 2.79 33.86
N LEU A 85 24.74 1.89 34.16
CA LEU A 85 24.12 1.81 35.49
C LEU A 85 24.85 0.87 36.44
N GLY A 86 25.60 -0.11 35.95
CA GLY A 86 26.41 -1.00 36.79
C GLY A 86 27.27 -0.26 37.82
N PRO A 87 28.18 0.64 37.42
CA PRO A 87 29.02 1.38 38.36
C PRO A 87 28.23 2.40 39.18
N ALA A 88 27.18 3.01 38.60
CA ALA A 88 26.34 3.98 39.32
C ALA A 88 25.60 3.32 40.49
N ILE A 89 25.06 2.11 40.28
CA ILE A 89 24.40 1.33 41.33
C ILE A 89 25.41 0.93 42.41
N ILE A 90 26.63 0.51 42.03
CA ILE A 90 27.69 0.18 43.00
C ILE A 90 28.07 1.40 43.84
N GLN A 91 28.31 2.56 43.22
CA GLN A 91 28.63 3.80 43.93
C GLN A 91 27.51 4.25 44.88
N ILE A 92 26.25 4.16 44.44
CA ILE A 92 25.09 4.52 45.27
C ILE A 92 24.96 3.53 46.44
N ALA A 93 25.17 2.23 46.20
CA ALA A 93 25.11 1.22 47.25
C ALA A 93 26.22 1.41 48.30
N GLU A 94 27.46 1.68 47.88
CA GLU A 94 28.58 2.04 48.78
C GLU A 94 28.24 3.28 49.62
N THR A 95 27.70 4.33 48.97
CA THR A 95 27.37 5.59 49.64
C THR A 95 26.20 5.47 50.63
N LEU A 96 25.20 4.64 50.35
CA LEU A 96 23.97 4.52 51.16
C LEU A 96 24.01 3.41 52.21
N LEU A 97 24.60 2.25 51.91
CA LEU A 97 24.60 1.09 52.82
C LEU A 97 25.83 1.03 53.74
N GLY A 98 26.87 1.83 53.48
CA GLY A 98 27.93 2.09 54.45
C GLY A 98 28.66 0.84 54.94
N PHE A 99 29.36 0.16 54.02
CA PHE A 99 30.60 -0.56 54.29
C PHE A 99 31.66 -0.01 53.34
#